data_AF-A0A367GEH3-F1
#
_entry.id   AF-A0A367GEH3-F1
#
_cell.length_a   1.000
_cell.length_b   1.000
_cell.length_c   1.000
_cell.angle_alpha   90.00
_cell.angle_beta   90.00
_cell.angle_gamma   90.00
#
_symmetry.space_group_name_H-M   'P 1'
#
loop_
_entity.id
_entity.type
_entity.pdbx_description
1 polymer ?
#
loop_
_entity_poly.entity_id
_entity_poly.type
_entity_poly.pdbx_seq_one_letter_code
_entity_poly.pdbx_strand_id
1 'polypeptide(L)'
;MIKYVKEKSGIEKPVWVDPLFPAFRGLLDAVLRKVKVQSKSNQCAGGFIERTTREATLYEQAATTYLLKTLHPMSLELEAARKKSAAPMPEHQAETISTTEEARNARRAAEQQAQATAEKEAAEEKAAEMESSMLEMIDLTDNEVKEVLTKINIMLSRYCKGTSFRVIAEEIPRLTPHVFNAQAIARRYGLNYSTDAA
;
A
#
# COMPACT_ATOMS: atom_id res chain seq x y z
N MET A 1 -14.00 6.81 12.41
CA MET A 1 -14.93 7.01 11.28
C MET A 1 -14.16 7.41 10.04
N ILE A 2 -14.44 6.76 8.92
CA ILE A 2 -13.76 7.01 7.65
C ILE A 2 -14.34 8.26 7.00
N LYS A 3 -13.48 9.14 6.51
CA LYS A 3 -13.82 10.20 5.56
C LYS A 3 -13.03 9.99 4.27
N TYR A 4 -13.57 10.48 3.18
CA TYR A 4 -12.90 10.45 1.88
C TYR A 4 -12.47 11.87 1.53
N VAL A 5 -11.18 12.05 1.26
CA VAL A 5 -10.60 13.31 0.82
C VAL A 5 -10.26 13.18 -0.66
N LYS A 6 -10.76 14.10 -1.48
CA LYS A 6 -10.45 14.11 -2.92
C LYS A 6 -9.04 14.67 -3.13
N GLU A 7 -8.18 13.88 -3.74
CA GLU A 7 -6.87 14.33 -4.18
C GLU A 7 -6.93 15.01 -5.56
N LYS A 8 -5.85 15.69 -5.92
CA LYS A 8 -5.69 16.33 -7.24
C LYS A 8 -5.80 15.33 -8.40
N SER A 9 -5.49 14.06 -8.15
CA SER A 9 -5.65 12.93 -9.06
C SER A 9 -7.13 12.56 -9.32
N GLY A 10 -8.07 13.14 -8.57
CA GLY A 10 -9.49 12.78 -8.61
C GLY A 10 -9.84 11.51 -7.83
N ILE A 11 -8.82 10.82 -7.30
CA ILE A 11 -9.00 9.61 -6.49
C ILE A 11 -9.32 10.03 -5.05
N GLU A 12 -10.27 9.33 -4.43
CA GLU A 12 -10.68 9.55 -3.05
C GLU A 12 -9.77 8.78 -2.08
N LYS A 13 -8.97 9.50 -1.29
CA LYS A 13 -8.11 8.93 -0.24
C LYS A 13 -8.91 8.74 1.05
N PRO A 14 -8.94 7.52 1.64
CA PRO A 14 -9.58 7.29 2.92
C PRO A 14 -8.74 7.87 4.06
N VAL A 15 -9.38 8.62 4.95
CA VAL A 15 -8.78 9.21 6.15
C VAL A 15 -9.58 8.78 7.36
N TRP A 16 -8.89 8.25 8.36
CA TRP A 16 -9.51 7.93 9.64
C TRP A 16 -9.69 9.20 10.47
N VAL A 17 -10.90 9.42 10.95
CA VAL A 17 -11.25 10.50 11.88
C VAL A 17 -11.67 9.90 13.21
N ASP A 18 -10.94 10.29 14.26
CA ASP A 18 -11.20 9.82 15.61
C ASP A 18 -12.51 10.39 16.16
N PRO A 19 -13.31 9.57 16.85
CA PRO A 19 -14.47 10.05 17.57
C PRO A 19 -14.04 10.94 18.76
N LEU A 20 -14.81 12.01 19.00
CA LEU A 20 -14.59 12.90 20.13
C LEU A 20 -14.94 12.20 21.46
N PHE A 21 -14.09 12.39 22.47
CA PHE A 21 -14.29 11.96 23.86
C PHE A 21 -14.67 10.46 24.05
N PRO A 22 -13.81 9.51 23.62
CA PRO A 22 -14.10 8.08 23.72
C PRO A 22 -14.36 7.60 25.15
N ALA A 23 -13.67 8.17 26.15
CA ALA A 23 -13.90 7.82 27.55
C ALA A 23 -15.28 8.22 28.07
N PHE A 24 -15.75 9.43 27.73
CA PHE A 24 -17.10 9.89 28.10
C PHE A 24 -18.18 9.05 27.43
N ARG A 25 -17.95 8.68 26.17
CA ARG A 25 -18.83 7.75 25.47
C ARG A 25 -18.91 6.38 26.16
N GLY A 26 -17.76 5.86 26.61
CA GLY A 26 -17.70 4.64 27.41
C GLY A 26 -18.51 4.72 28.70
N LEU A 27 -18.39 5.84 29.43
CA LEU A 27 -19.17 6.09 30.64
C LEU A 27 -20.68 6.11 30.36
N LEU A 28 -21.12 6.84 29.33
CA LEU A 28 -22.53 6.90 28.94
C LEU A 28 -23.07 5.53 28.53
N ASP A 29 -22.32 4.79 27.70
CA ASP A 29 -22.74 3.47 27.27
C ASP A 29 -22.82 2.47 28.43
N ALA A 30 -21.96 2.62 29.46
CA ALA A 30 -22.06 1.85 30.70
C ALA A 30 -23.30 2.21 31.52
N VAL A 31 -23.59 3.50 31.72
CA VAL A 31 -24.81 3.98 32.42
C VAL A 31 -26.07 3.46 31.72
N LEU A 32 -26.08 3.48 30.39
CA LEU A 32 -27.18 2.99 29.56
C LEU A 32 -27.23 1.47 29.40
N ARG A 33 -26.31 0.72 30.03
CA ARG A 33 -26.17 -0.75 29.92
C ARG A 33 -26.02 -1.25 28.48
N LYS A 34 -25.43 -0.42 27.61
CA LYS A 34 -25.12 -0.73 26.19
C LYS A 34 -23.78 -1.44 26.02
N VAL A 35 -22.98 -1.50 27.09
CA VAL A 35 -21.72 -2.26 27.16
C VAL A 35 -21.84 -3.33 28.23
N LYS A 36 -21.32 -4.51 27.91
CA LYS A 36 -21.14 -5.61 28.86
C LYS A 36 -19.65 -5.90 28.98
N VAL A 37 -19.14 -5.95 30.20
CA VAL A 37 -17.83 -6.54 30.50
C VAL A 37 -18.08 -8.00 30.83
N GLN A 38 -17.62 -8.92 29.98
CA GLN A 38 -17.81 -10.35 30.21
C GLN A 38 -17.02 -10.79 31.44
N SER A 39 -17.70 -11.32 32.47
CA SER A 39 -17.08 -11.60 33.78
C SER A 39 -15.97 -12.66 33.78
N LYS A 40 -15.89 -13.51 32.74
CA LYS A 40 -14.89 -14.59 32.66
C LYS A 40 -13.64 -14.20 31.87
N SER A 41 -13.79 -13.35 30.86
CA SER A 41 -12.73 -12.91 29.94
C SER A 41 -12.33 -11.44 30.13
N ASN A 42 -13.06 -10.70 30.98
CA ASN A 42 -12.99 -9.24 31.11
C ASN A 42 -13.10 -8.48 29.77
N GLN A 43 -13.61 -9.13 28.73
CA GLN A 43 -13.72 -8.53 27.41
C GLN A 43 -14.89 -7.56 27.39
N CYS A 44 -14.62 -6.32 27.00
CA CYS A 44 -15.66 -5.33 26.72
C CYS A 44 -16.34 -5.69 25.40
N ALA A 45 -17.65 -5.92 25.45
CA ALA A 45 -18.51 -6.12 24.29
C ALA A 45 -19.59 -5.04 24.27
N GLY A 46 -19.81 -4.44 23.11
CA GLY A 46 -20.82 -3.40 22.93
C GLY A 46 -20.85 -2.88 21.49
N GLY A 47 -21.97 -2.28 21.10
CA GLY A 47 -22.20 -1.86 19.72
C GLY A 47 -21.19 -0.82 19.20
N PHE A 48 -20.56 -0.04 20.08
CA PHE A 48 -19.50 0.90 19.70
C PHE A 48 -18.21 0.18 19.25
N ILE A 49 -17.85 -0.91 19.95
CA ILE A 49 -16.67 -1.71 19.62
C ILE A 49 -16.91 -2.41 18.29
N GLU A 50 -18.05 -3.08 18.12
CA GLU A 50 -18.42 -3.74 16.85
C GLU A 50 -18.46 -2.77 15.67
N ARG A 51 -19.06 -1.58 15.87
CA ARG A 51 -19.07 -0.53 14.86
C ARG A 51 -17.66 -0.09 14.50
N THR A 52 -16.80 0.10 15.49
CA THR A 52 -15.41 0.53 15.27
C THR A 52 -14.60 -0.54 14.53
N THR A 53 -14.75 -1.80 14.89
CA THR A 53 -14.12 -2.93 14.18
C THR A 53 -14.57 -2.99 12.72
N ARG A 54 -15.88 -2.81 12.46
CA ARG A 54 -16.41 -2.73 11.10
C ARG A 54 -15.85 -1.52 10.34
N GLU A 55 -15.80 -0.35 10.97
CA GLU A 55 -15.22 0.85 10.35
C GLU A 55 -13.71 0.68 10.09
N ALA A 56 -12.96 -0.01 10.96
CA ALA A 56 -11.55 -0.32 10.73
C ALA A 56 -11.37 -1.25 9.50
N THR A 57 -12.22 -2.26 9.38
CA THR A 57 -12.22 -3.18 8.24
C THR A 57 -12.52 -2.45 6.93
N LEU A 58 -13.51 -1.55 6.94
CA LEU A 58 -13.85 -0.71 5.80
C LEU A 58 -12.70 0.25 5.43
N TYR A 59 -11.93 0.72 6.42
CA TYR A 59 -10.77 1.56 6.19
C TYR A 59 -9.66 0.78 5.46
N GLU A 60 -9.34 -0.43 5.93
CA GLU A 60 -8.36 -1.31 5.26
C GLU A 60 -8.75 -1.61 3.81
N GLN A 61 -10.04 -1.89 3.56
CA GLN A 61 -10.57 -2.11 2.20
C GLN A 61 -10.47 -0.86 1.34
N ALA A 62 -10.80 0.31 1.88
CA ALA A 62 -10.71 1.57 1.17
C ALA A 62 -9.24 1.92 0.86
N ALA A 63 -8.32 1.70 1.80
CA ALA A 63 -6.89 1.94 1.61
C ALA A 63 -6.33 1.03 0.51
N THR A 64 -6.70 -0.26 0.54
CA THR A 64 -6.36 -1.22 -0.53
C THR A 64 -6.90 -0.76 -1.88
N THR A 65 -8.15 -0.32 -1.93
CA THR A 65 -8.79 0.13 -3.19
C THR A 65 -8.13 1.39 -3.73
N TYR A 66 -7.80 2.34 -2.85
CA TYR A 66 -7.07 3.55 -3.19
C TYR A 66 -5.69 3.20 -3.78
N LEU A 67 -4.92 2.37 -3.09
CA LEU A 67 -3.60 1.92 -3.52
C LEU A 67 -3.65 1.18 -4.87
N LEU A 68 -4.63 0.32 -5.10
CA LEU A 68 -4.77 -0.37 -6.38
C LEU A 68 -5.11 0.59 -7.53
N LYS A 69 -5.93 1.63 -7.27
CA LYS A 69 -6.25 2.64 -8.28
C LYS A 69 -5.05 3.50 -8.64
N THR A 70 -4.16 3.79 -7.70
CA THR A 70 -2.93 4.55 -7.94
C THR A 70 -1.84 3.70 -8.60
N LEU A 71 -1.68 2.44 -8.19
CA LEU A 71 -0.68 1.52 -8.74
C LEU A 71 -1.01 1.02 -10.15
N HIS A 72 -2.29 0.89 -10.51
CA HIS A 72 -2.68 0.35 -11.81
C HIS A 72 -2.10 1.12 -13.02
N PRO A 73 -2.22 2.45 -13.13
CA PRO A 73 -1.59 3.18 -14.24
C PRO A 73 -0.06 3.04 -14.25
N MET A 74 0.58 3.11 -13.08
CA MET A 74 2.04 2.92 -12.96
C MET A 74 2.49 1.53 -13.42
N SER A 75 1.69 0.50 -13.12
CA SER A 75 1.99 -0.87 -13.56
C SER A 75 1.94 -1.03 -15.08
N LEU A 76 1.02 -0.33 -15.76
CA LEU A 76 0.94 -0.35 -17.22
C LEU A 76 2.15 0.34 -17.86
N GLU A 77 2.61 1.45 -17.26
CA GLU A 77 3.82 2.15 -17.70
C GLU A 77 5.09 1.31 -17.49
N LEU A 78 5.17 0.63 -16.34
CA LEU A 78 6.25 -0.30 -16.01
C LEU A 78 6.28 -1.48 -17.00
N GLU A 79 5.13 -2.09 -17.30
CA GLU A 79 5.06 -3.15 -18.31
C GLU A 79 5.47 -2.67 -19.70
N ALA A 80 5.11 -1.44 -20.06
CA ALA A 80 5.52 -0.84 -21.33
C ALA A 80 7.04 -0.59 -21.37
N ALA A 81 7.64 -0.14 -20.26
CA ALA A 81 9.08 0.03 -20.12
C ALA A 81 9.83 -1.32 -20.23
N ARG A 82 9.35 -2.35 -19.53
CA ARG A 82 9.90 -3.72 -19.61
C ARG A 82 9.79 -4.31 -21.01
N LYS A 83 8.71 -4.04 -21.75
CA LYS A 83 8.59 -4.49 -23.15
C LYS A 83 9.58 -3.78 -24.08
N LYS A 84 9.90 -2.51 -23.82
CA LYS A 84 10.89 -1.74 -24.58
C LYS A 84 12.32 -2.24 -24.30
N SER A 85 12.67 -2.53 -23.06
CA SER A 85 13.99 -3.09 -22.73
C SER A 85 14.16 -4.52 -23.29
N ALA A 86 13.10 -5.34 -23.23
CA ALA A 86 13.10 -6.71 -23.72
C ALA A 86 13.06 -6.85 -25.26
N ALA A 87 12.89 -5.77 -26.03
CA ALA A 87 12.85 -5.83 -27.48
C ALA A 87 14.19 -6.38 -28.03
N PRO A 88 14.21 -7.39 -28.91
CA PRO A 88 15.46 -7.97 -29.42
C PRO A 88 16.30 -6.91 -30.14
N MET A 89 17.61 -6.90 -29.87
CA MET A 89 18.55 -6.08 -30.65
C MET A 89 18.54 -6.58 -32.10
N PRO A 90 18.70 -5.69 -33.10
CA PRO A 90 18.99 -6.13 -34.45
C PRO A 90 20.30 -6.95 -34.42
N GLU A 91 20.24 -8.24 -34.72
CA GLU A 91 21.43 -9.07 -34.90
C GLU A 91 22.13 -8.63 -36.18
N HIS A 92 23.39 -8.20 -36.07
CA HIS A 92 24.23 -8.03 -37.24
C HIS A 92 25.13 -9.25 -37.41
N GLN A 93 24.86 -10.01 -38.48
CA GLN A 93 25.80 -10.97 -39.03
C GLN A 93 27.04 -10.20 -39.49
N ALA A 94 28.20 -10.52 -38.92
CA ALA A 94 29.47 -9.94 -39.30
C ALA A 94 29.87 -10.45 -40.69
N GLU A 95 29.41 -9.78 -41.74
CA GLU A 95 29.89 -10.05 -43.10
C GLU A 95 31.24 -9.36 -43.33
N THR A 96 32.15 -10.10 -43.96
CA THR A 96 33.51 -9.67 -44.33
C THR A 96 33.47 -8.42 -45.21
N ILE A 97 34.02 -7.34 -44.70
CA ILE A 97 34.06 -6.01 -45.32
C ILE A 97 35.03 -6.02 -46.51
N SER A 98 34.53 -5.74 -47.71
CA SER A 98 35.27 -5.69 -48.98
C SER A 98 35.23 -4.33 -49.67
N THR A 99 34.28 -3.41 -49.37
CA THR A 99 34.13 -2.13 -50.09
C THR A 99 33.99 -0.89 -49.18
N THR A 100 34.24 0.32 -49.72
CA THR A 100 34.16 1.60 -48.98
C THR A 100 32.74 2.01 -48.57
N GLU A 101 31.71 1.51 -49.26
CA GLU A 101 30.31 1.71 -48.91
C GLU A 101 29.88 0.81 -47.74
N GLU A 102 30.37 -0.43 -47.71
CA GLU A 102 30.16 -1.35 -46.57
C GLU A 102 30.76 -0.79 -45.28
N ALA A 103 31.90 -0.10 -45.33
CA ALA A 103 32.49 0.57 -44.17
C ALA A 103 31.63 1.74 -43.65
N ARG A 104 30.91 2.47 -44.52
CA ARG A 104 29.96 3.52 -44.10
C ARG A 104 28.67 2.92 -43.52
N ASN A 105 28.19 1.82 -44.10
CA ASN A 105 27.02 1.11 -43.60
C ASN A 105 27.31 0.46 -42.24
N ALA A 106 28.50 -0.12 -42.04
CA ALA A 106 28.95 -0.64 -40.75
C ALA A 106 29.02 0.43 -39.65
N ARG A 107 29.46 1.66 -39.98
CA ARG A 107 29.44 2.79 -39.03
C ARG A 107 28.02 3.22 -38.66
N ARG A 108 27.12 3.34 -39.64
CA ARG A 108 25.71 3.67 -39.39
C ARG A 108 25.00 2.58 -38.56
N ALA A 109 25.31 1.32 -38.84
CA ALA A 109 24.81 0.19 -38.08
C ALA A 109 25.33 0.20 -36.63
N ALA A 110 26.62 0.51 -36.43
CA ALA A 110 27.19 0.68 -35.09
C ALA A 110 26.58 1.87 -34.33
N GLU A 111 26.30 2.99 -35.00
CA GLU A 111 25.59 4.15 -34.42
C GLU A 111 24.15 3.79 -34.05
N GLN A 112 23.43 3.07 -34.90
CA GLN A 112 22.07 2.58 -34.61
C GLN A 112 22.07 1.58 -33.45
N GLN A 113 23.08 0.72 -33.36
CA GLN A 113 23.24 -0.22 -32.27
C GLN A 113 23.55 0.49 -30.95
N ALA A 114 24.43 1.49 -30.96
CA ALA A 114 24.72 2.31 -29.79
C ALA A 114 23.50 3.12 -29.31
N GLN A 115 22.68 3.61 -30.25
CA GLN A 115 21.40 4.26 -29.92
C GLN A 115 20.41 3.26 -29.32
N ALA A 116 20.28 2.07 -29.91
CA ALA A 116 19.40 1.02 -29.38
C ALA A 116 19.84 0.52 -28.00
N THR A 117 21.15 0.43 -27.71
CA THR A 117 21.64 0.10 -26.36
C THR A 117 21.34 1.22 -25.37
N ALA A 118 21.57 2.49 -25.74
CA ALA A 118 21.26 3.62 -24.87
C ALA A 118 19.76 3.75 -24.58
N GLU A 119 18.90 3.48 -25.57
CA GLU A 119 17.45 3.46 -25.39
C GLU A 119 16.98 2.32 -24.49
N LYS A 120 17.63 1.16 -24.55
CA LYS A 120 17.37 0.03 -23.64
C LYS A 120 17.80 0.34 -22.22
N GLU A 121 19.01 0.84 -22.02
CA GLU A 121 19.51 1.24 -20.70
C GLU A 121 18.59 2.30 -20.07
N ALA A 122 18.18 3.32 -20.84
CA ALA A 122 17.24 4.33 -20.37
C ALA A 122 15.84 3.77 -20.07
N ALA A 123 15.41 2.71 -20.75
CA ALA A 123 14.15 2.03 -20.45
C ALA A 123 14.24 1.15 -19.18
N GLU A 124 15.40 0.52 -18.94
CA GLU A 124 15.67 -0.24 -17.72
C GLU A 124 15.75 0.66 -16.49
N GLU A 125 16.43 1.81 -16.58
CA GLU A 125 16.51 2.78 -15.49
C GLU A 125 15.11 3.29 -15.11
N LYS A 126 14.30 3.67 -16.12
CA LYS A 126 12.90 4.07 -15.89
C LYS A 126 12.06 2.96 -15.27
N ALA A 127 12.27 1.71 -15.68
CA ALA A 127 11.55 0.58 -15.08
C ALA A 127 11.94 0.41 -13.61
N ALA A 128 13.23 0.51 -13.27
CA ALA A 128 13.72 0.42 -11.91
C ALA A 128 13.22 1.56 -11.01
N GLU A 129 13.21 2.80 -11.51
CA GLU A 129 12.64 3.96 -10.81
C GLU A 129 11.15 3.76 -10.50
N MET A 130 10.39 3.29 -11.50
CA MET A 130 8.95 3.02 -11.32
C MET A 130 8.70 1.88 -10.34
N GLU A 131 9.49 0.81 -10.40
CA GLU A 131 9.44 -0.29 -9.43
C GLU A 131 9.70 0.21 -8.00
N SER A 132 10.74 1.01 -7.81
CA SER A 132 11.06 1.61 -6.51
C SER A 132 9.93 2.50 -6.00
N SER A 133 9.36 3.35 -6.87
CA SER A 133 8.26 4.24 -6.49
C SER A 133 6.99 3.47 -6.12
N MET A 134 6.67 2.40 -6.85
CA MET A 134 5.53 1.53 -6.52
C MET A 134 5.72 0.83 -5.17
N LEU A 135 6.94 0.35 -4.88
CA LEU A 135 7.28 -0.26 -3.59
C LEU A 135 7.15 0.74 -2.43
N GLU A 136 7.68 1.95 -2.60
CA GLU A 136 7.58 3.03 -1.60
C GLU A 136 6.11 3.36 -1.30
N MET A 137 5.23 3.43 -2.31
CA MET A 137 3.81 3.66 -2.07
C MET A 137 3.13 2.52 -1.30
N ILE A 138 3.54 1.27 -1.55
CA ILE A 138 3.03 0.11 -0.81
C ILE A 138 3.46 0.21 0.66
N ASP A 139 4.73 0.54 0.93
CA ASP A 139 5.26 0.71 2.28
C ASP A 139 4.60 1.85 3.04
N LEU A 140 4.44 3.01 2.40
CA LEU A 140 3.74 4.15 2.99
C LEU A 140 2.31 3.76 3.37
N THR A 141 1.61 3.03 2.50
CA THR A 141 0.23 2.60 2.79
C THR A 141 0.19 1.58 3.93
N ASP A 142 1.14 0.65 4.00
CA ASP A 142 1.23 -0.32 5.10
C ASP A 142 1.45 0.38 6.45
N ASN A 143 2.34 1.37 6.47
CA ASN A 143 2.58 2.20 7.65
C ASN A 143 1.35 3.03 8.05
N GLU A 144 0.66 3.66 7.08
CA GLU A 144 -0.59 4.40 7.34
C GLU A 144 -1.67 3.49 7.96
N VAL A 145 -1.85 2.27 7.43
CA VAL A 145 -2.82 1.30 7.97
C VAL A 145 -2.46 0.89 9.39
N LYS A 146 -1.19 0.56 9.66
CA LYS A 146 -0.69 0.23 11.00
C LYS A 146 -0.87 1.39 11.99
N GLU A 147 -0.60 2.61 11.58
CA GLU A 147 -0.75 3.81 12.41
C GLU A 147 -2.23 4.03 12.78
N VAL A 148 -3.14 3.93 11.80
CA VAL A 148 -4.58 4.07 12.04
C VAL A 148 -5.10 3.01 12.99
N LEU A 149 -4.73 1.74 12.81
CA LEU A 149 -5.12 0.67 13.73
C LEU A 149 -4.57 0.89 15.14
N THR A 150 -3.36 1.42 15.26
CA THR A 150 -2.78 1.81 16.55
C THR A 150 -3.60 2.90 17.22
N LYS A 151 -4.01 3.95 16.48
CA LYS A 151 -4.90 5.01 16.99
C LYS A 151 -6.24 4.44 17.45
N ILE A 152 -6.82 3.53 16.67
CA ILE A 152 -8.08 2.85 17.01
C ILE A 152 -7.92 2.04 18.30
N ASN A 153 -6.83 1.30 18.46
CA ASN A 153 -6.56 0.53 19.68
C ASN A 153 -6.41 1.42 20.92
N ILE A 154 -5.74 2.57 20.80
CA ILE A 154 -5.65 3.57 21.87
C ILE A 154 -7.04 4.16 22.19
N MET A 155 -7.85 4.42 21.17
CA MET A 155 -9.21 4.93 21.33
C MET A 155 -10.11 3.92 22.04
N LEU A 156 -10.09 2.64 21.61
CA LEU A 156 -10.82 1.55 22.24
C LEU A 156 -10.35 1.34 23.69
N SER A 157 -9.07 1.54 23.97
CA SER A 157 -8.53 1.51 25.33
C SER A 157 -9.17 2.56 26.22
N ARG A 158 -9.22 3.81 25.75
CA ARG A 158 -9.87 4.92 26.46
C ARG A 158 -11.37 4.68 26.64
N TYR A 159 -12.05 4.16 25.62
CA TYR A 159 -13.46 3.77 25.70
C TYR A 159 -13.70 2.71 26.78
N CYS A 160 -12.96 1.59 26.73
CA CYS A 160 -13.13 0.48 27.67
C CYS A 160 -12.83 0.90 29.11
N LYS A 161 -11.77 1.69 29.34
CA LYS A 161 -11.48 2.27 30.66
C LYS A 161 -12.61 3.17 31.17
N GLY A 162 -13.30 3.88 30.29
CA GLY A 162 -14.48 4.69 30.65
C GLY A 162 -15.71 3.85 31.03
N THR A 163 -15.81 2.60 30.57
CA THR A 163 -16.98 1.73 30.83
C THR A 163 -16.96 1.09 32.21
N SER A 164 -15.79 0.94 32.83
CA SER A 164 -15.67 0.38 34.18
C SER A 164 -14.45 0.96 34.89
N PHE A 165 -14.65 1.52 36.08
CA PHE A 165 -13.58 1.89 37.02
C PHE A 165 -12.87 0.64 37.63
N ARG A 166 -12.62 -0.40 36.82
CA ARG A 166 -11.95 -1.64 37.22
C ARG A 166 -10.66 -1.83 36.41
N VAL A 167 -9.68 -2.48 37.04
CA VAL A 167 -8.45 -2.92 36.39
C VAL A 167 -8.81 -4.03 35.41
N ILE A 168 -8.71 -3.75 34.11
CA ILE A 168 -8.84 -4.74 33.05
C ILE A 168 -7.48 -5.47 32.99
N ALA A 169 -7.40 -6.67 33.57
CA ALA A 169 -6.15 -7.42 33.74
C ALA A 169 -5.64 -8.10 32.46
N GLU A 170 -6.52 -8.37 31.49
CA GLU A 170 -6.18 -8.89 30.16
C GLU A 170 -6.86 -8.04 29.09
N GLU A 171 -6.10 -7.74 28.05
CA GLU A 171 -6.08 -6.48 27.33
C GLU A 171 -7.35 -6.07 26.58
N ILE A 172 -7.47 -4.75 26.43
CA ILE A 172 -8.35 -4.07 25.47
C ILE A 172 -8.26 -4.77 24.10
N PRO A 173 -9.39 -4.95 23.38
CA PRO A 173 -9.38 -5.52 22.03
C PRO A 173 -8.33 -4.83 21.15
N ARG A 174 -7.33 -5.60 20.71
CA ARG A 174 -6.32 -5.15 19.75
C ARG A 174 -6.78 -5.55 18.36
N LEU A 175 -7.02 -4.57 17.52
CA LEU A 175 -7.22 -4.76 16.09
C LEU A 175 -5.86 -4.83 15.42
N THR A 176 -5.67 -5.85 14.60
CA THR A 176 -4.53 -6.04 13.70
C THR A 176 -5.02 -5.97 12.25
N PRO A 177 -4.15 -5.56 11.30
CA PRO A 177 -4.50 -5.62 9.89
C PRO A 177 -4.89 -7.05 9.53
N HIS A 178 -5.98 -7.23 8.79
CA HIS A 178 -6.45 -8.54 8.37
C HIS A 178 -6.93 -8.57 6.92
N VAL A 179 -7.29 -7.41 6.36
CA VAL A 179 -7.63 -7.27 4.94
C VAL A 179 -6.46 -6.71 4.15
N PHE A 180 -5.77 -5.70 4.69
CA PHE A 180 -4.62 -5.12 4.00
C PHE A 180 -3.40 -6.04 4.09
N ASN A 181 -2.76 -6.30 2.96
CA ASN A 181 -1.53 -7.10 2.89
C ASN A 181 -0.59 -6.55 1.81
N ALA A 182 0.44 -5.82 2.24
CA ALA A 182 1.46 -5.23 1.37
C ALA A 182 2.13 -6.27 0.47
N GLN A 183 2.51 -7.42 1.02
CA GLN A 183 3.21 -8.47 0.28
C GLN A 183 2.32 -9.09 -0.81
N ALA A 184 1.04 -9.32 -0.53
CA ALA A 184 0.10 -9.82 -1.53
C ALA A 184 -0.13 -8.81 -2.66
N ILE A 185 -0.18 -7.52 -2.34
CA ILE A 185 -0.34 -6.44 -3.31
C ILE A 185 0.91 -6.32 -4.19
N ALA A 186 2.11 -6.32 -3.60
CA ALA A 186 3.36 -6.27 -4.36
C ALA A 186 3.53 -7.46 -5.31
N ARG A 187 3.22 -8.68 -4.84
CA ARG A 187 3.23 -9.89 -5.67
C ARG A 187 2.28 -9.80 -6.85
N ARG A 188 1.12 -9.15 -6.70
CA ARG A 188 0.15 -8.94 -7.80
C ARG A 188 0.76 -8.14 -8.97
N TYR A 189 1.70 -7.25 -8.69
CA TYR A 189 2.40 -6.44 -9.70
C TYR A 189 3.77 -7.00 -10.10
N GLY A 190 4.13 -8.20 -9.61
CA GLY A 190 5.44 -8.80 -9.89
C GLY A 190 6.61 -8.01 -9.30
N LEU A 191 6.38 -7.34 -8.16
CA LEU A 191 7.40 -6.60 -7.42
C LEU A 191 8.01 -7.48 -6.32
N ASN A 192 9.32 -7.41 -6.15
CA ASN A 192 10.04 -8.13 -5.10
C ASN A 192 9.99 -7.34 -3.79
N TYR A 193 8.94 -7.60 -3.00
CA TYR A 193 8.76 -6.99 -1.69
C TYR A 193 9.43 -7.84 -0.60
N SER A 194 10.55 -7.34 -0.07
CA SER A 194 11.18 -7.88 1.14
C SER A 194 10.69 -7.11 2.36
N THR A 195 10.27 -7.83 3.39
CA THR A 195 9.87 -7.25 4.68
C THR A 195 11.04 -7.02 5.64
N ASP A 196 12.29 -7.07 5.16
CA ASP A 196 13.50 -7.06 6.02
C ASP A 196 13.89 -5.69 6.60
N ALA A 197 13.03 -4.67 6.50
CA ALA A 197 13.20 -3.43 7.24
C ALA A 197 12.40 -3.49 8.56
N ALA A 198 12.94 -4.21 9.55
CA ALA A 198 12.50 -4.18 10.95
C ALA A 198 13.53 -3.45 11.81
#